data_AF-A0A9D6SDR4-F1
#
_entry.id   AF-A0A9D6SDR4-F1
#
_cell.length_a   1.000
_cell.length_b   1.000
_cell.length_c   1.000
_cell.angle_alpha   90.00
_cell.angle_beta   90.00
_cell.angle_gamma   90.00
#
_symmetry.space_group_name_H-M   'P 1'
#
loop_
_entity.id
_entity.type
_entity.pdbx_description
1 polymer ?
#
loop_
_entity_poly.entity_id
_entity_poly.type
_entity_poly.pdbx_seq_one_letter_code
_entity_poly.pdbx_strand_id
1 'polypeptide(L)'
;MPRAADYAELQKLQNEIESFIKAQLHPVLAEDDAEIFDLTAASWRLTIEYDKVLLEVWNSARSIARRVEEVAYRDRGRLGLFVRRAAGKSAATIEIREMKAGARPAPAKARTTFQHQLLAMLGKEHPGWKFERVGHHTDREYSFSAHYTRGLARRGTSAWAFLGLSPKEGPGAADALLAHGVIWLD
;
A
#
# COMPACT_ATOMS: atom_id res chain seq x y z
N MET A 1 37.01 1.07 1.45
CA MET A 1 36.86 0.74 0.03
C MET A 1 36.76 -0.77 -0.02
N PRO A 2 35.60 -1.33 -0.38
CA PRO A 2 35.41 -2.78 -0.46
C PRO A 2 36.33 -3.36 -1.53
N ARG A 3 36.64 -4.66 -1.47
CA ARG A 3 37.29 -5.31 -2.62
C ARG A 3 36.34 -5.29 -3.81
N ALA A 4 36.88 -5.24 -5.02
CA ALA A 4 36.09 -5.28 -6.25
C ALA A 4 35.17 -6.53 -6.33
N ALA A 5 35.57 -7.64 -5.72
CA ALA A 5 34.76 -8.85 -5.59
C ALA A 5 33.50 -8.62 -4.73
N ASP A 6 33.65 -7.95 -3.58
CA ASP A 6 32.53 -7.65 -2.66
C ASP A 6 31.50 -6.72 -3.33
N TYR A 7 31.97 -5.74 -4.12
CA TYR A 7 31.07 -4.85 -4.86
C TYR A 7 30.27 -5.59 -5.94
N ALA A 8 30.89 -6.55 -6.63
CA ALA A 8 30.19 -7.37 -7.64
C ALA A 8 29.10 -8.25 -7.01
N GLU A 9 29.34 -8.80 -5.81
CA GLU A 9 28.34 -9.55 -5.05
C GLU A 9 27.18 -8.66 -4.59
N LEU A 10 27.47 -7.44 -4.12
CA LEU A 10 26.45 -6.45 -3.76
C LEU A 10 25.61 -6.03 -4.97
N GLN A 11 26.24 -5.86 -6.14
CA GLN A 11 25.55 -5.55 -7.39
C GLN A 11 24.65 -6.71 -7.82
N LYS A 12 25.11 -7.96 -7.66
CA LYS A 12 24.31 -9.15 -7.94
C LYS A 12 23.08 -9.22 -7.04
N LEU A 13 23.24 -8.96 -5.73
CA LEU A 13 22.14 -8.91 -4.77
C LEU A 13 21.14 -7.79 -5.10
N GLN A 14 21.63 -6.59 -5.40
CA GLN A 14 20.79 -5.46 -5.80
C GLN A 14 19.96 -5.81 -7.05
N ASN A 15 20.61 -6.32 -8.09
CA ASN A 15 19.97 -6.69 -9.36
C ASN A 15 18.93 -7.80 -9.16
N GLU A 16 19.22 -8.77 -8.30
CA GLU A 16 18.30 -9.85 -7.98
C GLU A 16 17.02 -9.33 -7.32
N ILE A 17 17.14 -8.49 -6.29
CA ILE A 17 15.98 -7.92 -5.60
C ILE A 17 15.17 -7.05 -6.55
N GLU A 18 15.84 -6.20 -7.33
CA GLU A 18 15.20 -5.33 -8.31
C GLU A 18 14.46 -6.13 -9.39
N SER A 19 15.08 -7.18 -9.92
CA SER A 19 14.47 -8.06 -10.92
C SER A 19 13.26 -8.80 -10.35
N PHE A 20 13.35 -9.26 -9.10
CA PHE A 20 12.24 -9.94 -8.43
C PHE A 20 11.04 -9.01 -8.25
N ILE A 21 11.24 -7.78 -7.75
CA ILE A 21 10.17 -6.78 -7.60
C ILE A 21 9.52 -6.49 -8.96
N LYS A 22 10.34 -6.26 -10.00
CA LYS A 22 9.86 -5.92 -11.34
C LYS A 22 9.15 -7.08 -12.06
N ALA A 23 9.39 -8.32 -11.65
CA ALA A 23 8.73 -9.49 -12.21
C ALA A 23 7.33 -9.75 -11.63
N GLN A 24 6.99 -9.14 -10.48
CA GLN A 24 5.66 -9.24 -9.87
C GLN A 24 4.70 -8.21 -10.48
N LEU A 25 3.39 -8.51 -10.45
CA LEU A 25 2.38 -7.60 -10.98
C LEU A 25 2.01 -6.53 -9.94
N HIS A 26 1.83 -6.95 -8.69
CA HIS A 26 1.55 -6.11 -7.52
C HIS A 26 2.42 -6.53 -6.32
N PRO A 27 3.72 -6.23 -6.38
CA PRO A 27 4.62 -6.56 -5.29
C PRO A 27 4.24 -5.79 -4.02
N VAL A 28 4.13 -6.49 -2.90
CA VAL A 28 4.02 -5.91 -1.55
C VAL A 28 5.26 -6.23 -0.75
N LEU A 29 5.63 -5.29 0.12
CA LEU A 29 6.60 -5.53 1.18
C LEU A 29 5.85 -5.91 2.45
N ALA A 30 6.21 -7.03 3.06
CA ALA A 30 5.66 -7.50 4.32
C ALA A 30 6.76 -7.67 5.38
N GLU A 31 6.42 -7.42 6.64
CA GLU A 31 7.28 -7.63 7.81
C GLU A 31 6.42 -8.27 8.90
N ASP A 32 6.90 -9.36 9.52
CA ASP A 32 6.13 -10.14 10.50
C ASP A 32 4.72 -10.55 9.97
N ASP A 33 4.67 -11.01 8.72
CA ASP A 33 3.46 -11.35 7.94
C ASP A 33 2.48 -10.21 7.63
N ALA A 34 2.68 -9.02 8.18
CA ALA A 34 1.88 -7.83 7.90
C ALA A 34 2.37 -7.11 6.63
N GLU A 35 1.46 -6.81 5.70
CA GLU A 35 1.77 -6.00 4.51
C GLU A 35 1.99 -4.54 4.93
N ILE A 36 3.20 -4.03 4.71
CA ILE A 36 3.61 -2.68 5.11
C ILE A 36 3.70 -1.71 3.93
N PHE A 37 3.90 -2.17 2.70
CA PHE A 37 3.82 -1.32 1.51
C PHE A 37 3.30 -2.08 0.30
N ASP A 38 2.45 -1.44 -0.49
CA ASP A 38 2.24 -1.77 -1.90
C ASP A 38 3.32 -1.07 -2.73
N LEU A 39 4.27 -1.84 -3.29
CA LEU A 39 5.40 -1.33 -4.06
C LEU A 39 4.99 -0.88 -5.47
N THR A 40 3.74 -1.11 -5.89
CA THR A 40 3.14 -0.53 -7.11
C THR A 40 2.77 0.95 -6.90
N ALA A 41 2.38 1.31 -5.67
CA ALA A 41 1.91 2.65 -5.32
C ALA A 41 2.94 3.48 -4.54
N ALA A 42 3.85 2.82 -3.83
CA ALA A 42 4.95 3.46 -3.11
C ALA A 42 6.14 3.70 -4.03
N SER A 43 6.90 4.75 -3.74
CA SER A 43 8.23 4.92 -4.31
C SER A 43 9.21 4.06 -3.53
N TRP A 44 10.17 3.46 -4.23
CA TRP A 44 11.21 2.67 -3.60
C TRP A 44 12.54 2.83 -4.35
N ARG A 45 13.62 2.52 -3.65
CA ARG A 45 14.98 2.59 -4.17
C ARG A 45 15.84 1.50 -3.53
N LEU A 46 16.72 0.93 -4.35
CA LEU A 46 17.83 0.10 -3.89
C LEU A 46 19.14 0.82 -4.19
N THR A 47 19.97 1.09 -3.19
CA THR A 47 21.33 1.66 -3.37
C THR A 47 22.39 0.74 -2.79
N ILE A 48 23.62 0.85 -3.29
CA ILE A 48 24.80 0.27 -2.66
C ILE A 48 25.53 1.40 -1.94
N GLU A 49 25.56 1.35 -0.61
CA GLU A 49 26.21 2.36 0.24
C GLU A 49 26.98 1.69 1.36
N TYR A 50 28.22 2.15 1.59
CA TYR A 50 29.11 1.66 2.66
C TYR A 50 29.21 0.12 2.72
N ASP A 51 29.36 -0.50 1.55
CA ASP A 51 29.53 -1.94 1.33
C ASP A 51 28.29 -2.78 1.62
N LYS A 52 27.10 -2.20 1.38
CA LYS A 52 25.80 -2.81 1.72
C LYS A 52 24.73 -2.40 0.74
N VAL A 53 23.73 -3.25 0.56
CA VAL A 53 22.51 -2.91 -0.18
C VAL A 53 21.51 -2.28 0.80
N LEU A 54 21.03 -1.08 0.48
CA LEU A 54 20.00 -0.37 1.23
C LEU A 54 18.69 -0.38 0.43
N LEU A 55 17.63 -0.89 1.03
CA LEU A 55 16.26 -0.79 0.53
C LEU A 55 15.55 0.36 1.24
N GLU A 56 15.14 1.35 0.47
CA GLU A 56 14.33 2.48 0.92
C GLU A 56 12.95 2.38 0.28
N VAL A 57 11.89 2.51 1.07
CA VAL A 57 10.51 2.52 0.57
C VAL A 57 9.76 3.66 1.24
N TRP A 58 9.08 4.49 0.47
CA TRP A 58 8.34 5.64 0.98
C TRP A 58 7.08 5.96 0.19
N ASN A 59 6.15 6.59 0.87
CA ASN A 59 4.98 7.25 0.30
C ASN A 59 4.73 8.56 1.06
N SER A 60 3.60 9.22 0.82
CA SER A 60 3.24 10.47 1.51
C SER A 60 3.07 10.32 3.03
N ALA A 61 2.88 9.09 3.53
CA ALA A 61 2.52 8.84 4.92
C ALA A 61 3.66 8.22 5.77
N ARG A 62 4.60 7.48 5.17
CA ARG A 62 5.82 6.96 5.85
C ARG A 62 6.96 6.73 4.90
N SER A 63 8.15 6.60 5.49
CA SER A 63 9.30 5.95 4.90
C SER A 63 9.84 4.84 5.82
N ILE A 64 10.53 3.88 5.21
CA ILE A 64 11.42 2.95 5.90
C ILE A 64 12.73 2.86 5.13
N ALA A 65 13.80 2.52 5.86
CA ALA A 65 15.06 2.05 5.29
C ALA A 65 15.45 0.72 5.96
N ARG A 66 15.95 -0.21 5.16
CA ARG A 66 16.39 -1.54 5.58
C ARG A 66 17.72 -1.89 4.92
N ARG A 67 18.70 -2.28 5.72
CA ARG A 67 20.00 -2.75 5.25
C ARG A 67 19.86 -4.24 4.95
N VAL A 68 20.02 -4.66 3.70
CA VAL A 68 19.91 -6.05 3.30
C VAL A 68 21.25 -6.74 3.55
N GLU A 69 21.24 -7.79 4.35
CA GLU A 69 22.43 -8.61 4.62
C GLU A 69 22.54 -9.74 3.60
N GLU A 70 21.44 -10.45 3.37
CA GLU A 70 21.40 -11.62 2.49
C GLU A 70 19.95 -11.98 2.11
N VAL A 71 19.82 -12.88 1.14
CA VAL A 71 18.54 -13.51 0.81
C VAL A 71 18.32 -14.68 1.77
N ALA A 72 17.26 -14.62 2.56
CA ALA A 72 16.88 -15.66 3.51
C ALA A 72 16.31 -16.90 2.81
N TYR A 73 15.40 -16.70 1.86
CA TYR A 73 14.77 -17.77 1.09
C TYR A 73 14.15 -17.23 -0.21
N ARG A 74 13.89 -18.15 -1.14
CA ARG A 74 13.25 -17.86 -2.43
C ARG A 74 12.25 -18.95 -2.74
N ASP A 75 11.00 -18.55 -2.93
CA ASP A 75 9.92 -19.42 -3.38
C ASP A 75 9.25 -18.83 -4.63
N ARG A 76 8.38 -19.61 -5.29
CA ARG A 76 7.74 -19.29 -6.60
C ARG A 76 6.93 -17.97 -6.68
N GLY A 77 6.87 -17.19 -5.60
CA GLY A 77 6.29 -15.84 -5.59
C GLY A 77 6.67 -15.04 -4.34
N ARG A 78 7.71 -15.46 -3.62
CA ARG A 78 8.17 -14.79 -2.40
C ARG A 78 9.69 -14.72 -2.35
N LEU A 79 10.20 -13.57 -1.93
CA LEU A 79 11.61 -13.32 -1.67
C LEU A 79 11.75 -12.84 -0.23
N GLY A 80 12.32 -13.69 0.62
CA GLY A 80 12.65 -13.34 2.00
C GLY A 80 14.04 -12.72 2.06
N LEU A 81 14.17 -11.58 2.73
CA LEU A 81 15.42 -10.85 2.92
C LEU A 81 15.74 -10.74 4.41
N PHE A 82 16.94 -11.15 4.81
CA PHE A 82 17.46 -10.82 6.14
C PHE A 82 17.94 -9.38 6.12
N VAL A 83 17.39 -8.57 7.02
CA VAL A 83 17.66 -7.14 7.07
C VAL A 83 17.94 -6.64 8.48
N ARG A 84 18.69 -5.54 8.58
CA ARG A 84 18.74 -4.73 9.80
C ARG A 84 17.83 -3.52 9.71
N ARG A 85 17.09 -3.29 10.79
CA ARG A 85 16.29 -2.09 11.02
C ARG A 85 17.19 -0.89 11.31
N ALA A 86 16.74 0.32 10.97
CA ALA A 86 17.41 1.55 11.38
C ALA A 86 17.40 1.69 12.92
N ALA A 87 18.38 2.40 13.48
CA ALA A 87 18.53 2.72 14.91
C ALA A 87 18.80 1.54 15.87
N GLY A 88 19.63 0.57 15.46
CA GLY A 88 20.17 -0.45 16.39
C GLY A 88 19.17 -1.54 16.81
N LYS A 89 17.97 -1.59 16.20
CA LYS A 89 17.01 -2.68 16.43
C LYS A 89 17.43 -3.96 15.71
N SER A 90 17.02 -5.08 16.30
CA SER A 90 17.33 -6.47 15.93
C SER A 90 17.22 -6.76 14.42
N ALA A 91 18.00 -7.73 13.96
CA ALA A 91 17.79 -8.34 12.65
C ALA A 91 16.33 -8.80 12.52
N ALA A 92 15.77 -8.63 11.32
CA ALA A 92 14.41 -9.03 10.98
C ALA A 92 14.42 -9.65 9.59
N THR A 93 13.37 -10.41 9.28
CA THR A 93 13.11 -10.87 7.92
C THR A 93 11.98 -10.03 7.34
N ILE A 94 12.22 -9.44 6.17
CA ILE A 94 11.15 -8.83 5.36
C ILE A 94 10.90 -9.71 4.14
N GLU A 95 9.67 -9.74 3.69
CA GLU A 95 9.25 -10.54 2.53
C GLU A 95 8.74 -9.62 1.43
N ILE A 96 9.22 -9.83 0.21
CA ILE A 96 8.61 -9.28 -1.00
C ILE A 96 7.77 -10.38 -1.61
N ARG A 97 6.47 -10.16 -1.76
CA ARG A 97 5.54 -11.15 -2.32
C ARG A 97 4.46 -10.47 -3.17
N GLU A 98 3.72 -11.24 -3.96
CA GLU A 98 2.53 -10.74 -4.64
C GLU A 98 1.41 -10.44 -3.61
N MET A 99 0.69 -9.33 -3.79
CA MET A 99 -0.46 -8.97 -2.95
C MET A 99 -1.51 -10.10 -2.95
N LYS A 100 -2.08 -10.41 -1.79
CA LYS A 100 -3.14 -11.42 -1.69
C LYS A 100 -4.37 -11.03 -2.53
N ALA A 101 -4.89 -11.98 -3.31
CA ALA A 101 -6.13 -11.78 -4.06
C ALA A 101 -7.27 -11.38 -3.09
N GLY A 102 -7.91 -10.23 -3.36
CA GLY A 102 -8.96 -9.66 -2.50
C GLY A 102 -8.51 -8.56 -1.53
N ALA A 103 -7.21 -8.40 -1.28
CA ALA A 103 -6.65 -7.25 -0.55
C ALA A 103 -6.35 -6.05 -1.47
N ARG A 104 -6.53 -6.24 -2.79
CA ARG A 104 -6.25 -5.26 -3.83
C ARG A 104 -7.41 -4.28 -4.03
N PRO A 105 -7.19 -2.96 -3.90
CA PRO A 105 -8.16 -1.98 -4.37
C PRO A 105 -8.33 -2.03 -5.89
N ALA A 106 -9.54 -1.77 -6.37
CA ALA A 106 -9.77 -1.63 -7.80
C ALA A 106 -8.85 -0.54 -8.40
N PRO A 107 -8.48 -0.65 -9.69
CA PRO A 107 -7.61 0.34 -10.33
C PRO A 107 -8.15 1.77 -10.16
N ALA A 108 -7.26 2.77 -10.04
CA ALA A 108 -7.64 4.17 -9.84
C ALA A 108 -8.76 4.64 -10.80
N LYS A 109 -8.64 4.32 -12.09
CA LYS A 109 -9.68 4.61 -13.10
C LYS A 109 -11.04 4.01 -12.74
N ALA A 110 -11.08 2.75 -12.31
CA ALA A 110 -12.32 2.07 -11.93
C ALA A 110 -12.95 2.73 -10.69
N ARG A 111 -12.11 3.16 -9.73
CA ARG A 111 -12.57 3.89 -8.53
C ARG A 111 -13.11 5.27 -8.85
N THR A 112 -12.46 6.04 -9.73
CA THR A 112 -12.98 7.33 -10.21
C THR A 112 -14.32 7.14 -10.92
N THR A 113 -14.44 6.13 -11.79
CA THR A 113 -15.71 5.81 -12.45
C THR A 113 -16.80 5.47 -11.43
N PHE A 114 -16.49 4.63 -10.45
CA PHE A 114 -17.44 4.27 -9.40
C PHE A 114 -17.83 5.48 -8.54
N GLN A 115 -16.90 6.37 -8.20
CA GLN A 115 -17.18 7.61 -7.48
C GLN A 115 -18.22 8.46 -8.22
N HIS A 116 -18.08 8.62 -9.54
CA HIS A 116 -19.05 9.38 -10.34
C HIS A 116 -20.43 8.71 -10.35
N GLN A 117 -20.47 7.38 -10.48
CA GLN A 117 -21.71 6.60 -10.45
C GLN A 117 -22.42 6.72 -9.10
N LEU A 118 -21.67 6.59 -8.00
CA LEU A 118 -22.18 6.73 -6.64
C LEU A 118 -22.77 8.12 -6.40
N LEU A 119 -22.04 9.18 -6.76
CA LEU A 119 -22.53 10.55 -6.58
C LEU A 119 -23.78 10.84 -7.43
N ALA A 120 -23.84 10.32 -8.66
CA ALA A 120 -25.00 10.47 -9.51
C ALA A 120 -26.23 9.75 -8.94
N MET A 121 -26.04 8.56 -8.35
CA MET A 121 -27.10 7.82 -7.65
C MET A 121 -27.58 8.58 -6.41
N LEU A 122 -26.65 8.97 -5.53
CA LEU A 122 -26.97 9.70 -4.30
C LEU A 122 -27.64 11.05 -4.59
N GLY A 123 -27.23 11.75 -5.64
CA GLY A 123 -27.86 13.02 -6.03
C GLY A 123 -29.30 12.86 -6.53
N LYS A 124 -29.66 11.70 -7.10
CA LYS A 124 -31.04 11.37 -7.47
C LYS A 124 -31.88 10.96 -6.27
N GLU A 125 -31.32 10.15 -5.37
CA GLU A 125 -32.03 9.66 -4.17
C GLU A 125 -32.17 10.73 -3.09
N HIS A 126 -31.24 11.68 -3.03
CA HIS A 126 -31.21 12.76 -2.05
C HIS A 126 -31.12 14.15 -2.70
N PRO A 127 -32.19 14.62 -3.38
CA PRO A 127 -32.21 15.96 -3.96
C PRO A 127 -31.97 17.07 -2.94
N GLY A 128 -31.20 18.09 -3.33
CA GLY A 128 -30.87 19.24 -2.50
C GLY A 128 -29.75 19.02 -1.48
N TRP A 129 -29.16 17.82 -1.44
CA TRP A 129 -27.93 17.57 -0.69
C TRP A 129 -26.70 17.91 -1.52
N LYS A 130 -25.69 18.54 -0.89
CA LYS A 130 -24.38 18.81 -1.49
C LYS A 130 -23.37 17.79 -1.02
N PHE A 131 -22.62 17.19 -1.94
CA PHE A 131 -21.57 16.23 -1.63
C PHE A 131 -20.21 16.90 -1.62
N GLU A 132 -19.54 16.88 -0.47
CA GLU A 132 -18.29 17.57 -0.19
C GLU A 132 -17.22 16.57 0.27
N ARG A 133 -15.94 16.96 0.16
CA ARG A 133 -14.79 16.15 0.60
C ARG A 133 -14.82 14.72 0.05
N VAL A 134 -15.28 14.56 -1.19
CA VAL A 134 -15.42 13.24 -1.81
C VAL A 134 -14.07 12.75 -2.31
N GLY A 135 -13.67 11.56 -1.88
CA GLY A 135 -12.45 10.93 -2.35
C GLY A 135 -12.32 9.49 -1.91
N HIS A 136 -11.22 8.89 -2.34
CA HIS A 136 -10.81 7.51 -2.03
C HIS A 136 -9.36 7.49 -1.52
N HIS A 137 -8.91 8.63 -0.96
CA HIS A 137 -7.55 8.80 -0.48
C HIS A 137 -7.29 7.85 0.69
N THR A 138 -6.11 7.25 0.71
CA THR A 138 -5.61 6.58 1.91
C THR A 138 -5.37 7.63 2.99
N ASP A 139 -5.81 7.34 4.21
CA ASP A 139 -5.53 8.19 5.36
C ASP A 139 -5.08 7.30 6.52
N ARG A 140 -3.97 7.72 7.10
CA ARG A 140 -3.06 6.88 7.87
C ARG A 140 -3.19 7.10 9.36
N GLU A 141 -3.91 8.14 9.78
CA GLU A 141 -4.31 8.33 11.19
C GLU A 141 -5.44 7.35 11.57
N TYR A 142 -6.25 6.96 10.59
CA TYR A 142 -7.47 6.16 10.77
C TYR A 142 -7.49 4.83 9.99
N SER A 143 -6.35 4.44 9.40
CA SER A 143 -6.20 3.20 8.61
C SER A 143 -7.20 3.09 7.42
N PHE A 144 -7.53 4.21 6.79
CA PHE A 144 -8.45 4.20 5.66
C PHE A 144 -7.79 3.63 4.39
N SER A 145 -8.35 2.53 3.91
CA SER A 145 -7.97 1.94 2.64
C SER A 145 -8.55 2.71 1.45
N ALA A 146 -7.95 2.50 0.27
CA ALA A 146 -8.42 3.12 -0.96
C ALA A 146 -9.48 2.28 -1.69
N HIS A 147 -10.09 1.29 -1.02
CA HIS A 147 -11.19 0.49 -1.55
C HIS A 147 -12.51 1.26 -1.60
N TYR A 148 -12.65 2.28 -0.75
CA TYR A 148 -13.92 2.95 -0.53
C TYR A 148 -13.94 4.38 -1.06
N THR A 149 -15.02 4.74 -1.75
CA THR A 149 -15.37 6.14 -2.01
C THR A 149 -16.09 6.68 -0.79
N ARG A 150 -15.62 7.79 -0.21
CA ARG A 150 -16.23 8.42 0.95
C ARG A 150 -16.38 9.92 0.76
N GLY A 151 -17.28 10.53 1.53
CA GLY A 151 -17.50 11.98 1.51
C GLY A 151 -18.70 12.37 2.36
N LEU A 152 -18.89 13.69 2.56
CA LEU A 152 -19.98 14.22 3.37
C LEU A 152 -21.11 14.72 2.48
N ALA A 153 -22.34 14.39 2.83
CA ALA A 153 -23.54 15.02 2.29
C ALA A 153 -23.99 16.10 3.27
N ARG A 154 -24.28 17.31 2.80
CA ARG A 154 -24.81 18.42 3.61
C ARG A 154 -26.10 18.99 3.04
N ARG A 155 -27.03 19.35 3.93
CA ARG A 155 -28.24 20.10 3.60
C ARG A 155 -28.64 20.99 4.77
N GLY A 156 -28.48 22.31 4.60
CA GLY A 156 -28.68 23.26 5.69
C GLY A 156 -27.71 22.97 6.84
N THR A 157 -28.25 22.75 8.04
CA THR A 157 -27.48 22.37 9.24
C THR A 157 -27.27 20.87 9.40
N SER A 158 -27.87 20.04 8.54
CA SER A 158 -27.71 18.59 8.58
C SER A 158 -26.50 18.14 7.75
N ALA A 159 -25.74 17.19 8.30
CA ALA A 159 -24.61 16.57 7.61
C ALA A 159 -24.61 15.06 7.86
N TRP A 160 -24.34 14.27 6.82
CA TRP A 160 -24.19 12.82 6.90
C TRP A 160 -22.88 12.40 6.24
N ALA A 161 -22.23 11.41 6.85
CA ALA A 161 -21.19 10.63 6.20
C ALA A 161 -21.81 9.64 5.22
N PHE A 162 -21.20 9.48 4.04
CA PHE A 162 -21.45 8.32 3.18
C PHE A 162 -20.14 7.59 2.87
N LEU A 163 -20.28 6.28 2.70
CA LEU A 163 -19.22 5.36 2.27
C LEU A 163 -19.80 4.42 1.22
N GLY A 164 -19.07 4.21 0.13
CA GLY A 164 -19.48 3.31 -0.95
C GLY A 164 -18.33 2.40 -1.38
N LEU A 165 -18.66 1.15 -1.64
CA LEU A 165 -17.75 0.13 -2.16
C LEU A 165 -18.10 -0.19 -3.61
N SER A 166 -17.10 -0.20 -4.49
CA SER A 166 -17.34 -0.63 -5.87
C SER A 166 -17.63 -2.14 -5.91
N PRO A 167 -18.59 -2.61 -6.74
CA PRO A 167 -18.81 -4.05 -6.95
C PRO A 167 -17.58 -4.80 -7.51
N LYS A 168 -16.55 -4.07 -7.95
CA LYS A 168 -15.28 -4.62 -8.43
C LYS A 168 -14.26 -4.85 -7.31
N GLU A 169 -14.57 -4.42 -6.09
CA GLU A 169 -13.74 -4.66 -4.91
C GLU A 169 -13.96 -6.07 -4.37
N GLY A 170 -12.94 -6.62 -3.72
CA GLY A 170 -12.98 -7.98 -3.18
C GLY A 170 -13.87 -8.13 -1.95
N PRO A 171 -14.28 -9.37 -1.61
CA PRO A 171 -15.12 -9.67 -0.45
C PRO A 171 -14.50 -9.20 0.88
N GLY A 172 -13.17 -9.26 1.03
CA GLY A 172 -12.50 -8.74 2.23
C GLY A 172 -12.68 -7.24 2.45
N ALA A 173 -12.81 -6.44 1.38
CA ALA A 173 -13.16 -5.03 1.49
C ALA A 173 -14.64 -4.83 1.84
N ALA A 174 -15.53 -5.73 1.40
CA ALA A 174 -16.94 -5.69 1.80
C ALA A 174 -17.11 -5.97 3.30
N ASP A 175 -16.42 -6.99 3.83
CA ASP A 175 -16.50 -7.36 5.24
C ASP A 175 -15.99 -6.25 6.16
N ALA A 176 -14.98 -5.49 5.72
CA ALA A 176 -14.40 -4.41 6.49
C ALA A 176 -15.11 -3.05 6.34
N LEU A 177 -16.12 -2.92 5.45
CA LEU A 177 -16.78 -1.66 5.09
C LEU A 177 -17.37 -0.94 6.32
N LEU A 178 -18.08 -1.66 7.18
CA LEU A 178 -18.77 -1.07 8.32
C LEU A 178 -17.78 -0.49 9.34
N ALA A 179 -16.70 -1.21 9.63
CA ALA A 179 -15.65 -0.75 10.55
C ALA A 179 -15.03 0.56 10.06
N HIS A 180 -14.75 0.66 8.75
CA HIS A 180 -14.23 1.89 8.15
C HIS A 180 -15.27 3.02 8.13
N GLY A 181 -16.57 2.71 7.99
CA GLY A 181 -17.63 3.72 8.03
C GLY A 181 -17.75 4.42 9.38
N VAL A 182 -17.56 3.68 10.48
CA VAL A 182 -17.66 4.21 11.85
C VAL A 182 -16.47 5.12 12.18
N ILE A 183 -15.24 4.72 11.82
CA ILE A 183 -14.02 5.48 12.13
C ILE A 183 -14.05 6.88 11.49
N TRP A 184 -14.75 7.07 10.38
CA TRP A 184 -14.74 8.34 9.63
C TRP A 184 -15.72 9.40 10.16
N LEU A 185 -16.61 9.02 11.07
CA LEU A 185 -17.62 9.90 11.65
C LEU A 185 -17.16 10.62 12.93
N ASP A 186 -16.09 10.14 13.57
CA ASP A 186 -15.41 10.77 14.70
C ASP A 186 -14.35 11.78 14.24
#